data_AF-A0A5M8PED2-F1
#
_entry.id   AF-A0A5M8PED2-F1
#
_cell.length_a   1.000
_cell.length_b   1.000
_cell.length_c   1.000
_cell.angle_alpha   90.00
_cell.angle_beta   90.00
_cell.angle_gamma   90.00
#
_symmetry.space_group_name_H-M   'P 1'
#
loop_
_entity.id
_entity.type
_entity.pdbx_description
1 polymer ?
#
loop_
_entity_poly.entity_id
_entity_poly.type
_entity_poly.pdbx_seq_one_letter_code
_entity_poly.pdbx_strand_id
1 'polypeptide(L)'
;MSPDVTNKEKSANNTFRVKDKDLALEDSEGRSDTGKSLETLQKRIRILNNPTPNMSHSFQGLSSIPKLKGSGNGGAWIKALESVACLNGVWNVFTGAMKQPIKPSINEEDLNYDVKMDRFERQMEKYLDTLQRSTGLMQMILEEGPESQLGSLKDIAPHTQLEYLKGQYKVTGYTAIHQALVKLWTHCLSAVYASPTDFADEIKKAKMKLKDMGKDLPDFFWMSIFLHGLGDGYQDFITQMLNINLGKDEKGNQIKLSLK
;
A
#
# COMPACT_ATOMS: atom_id res chain seq x y z
N MET A 1 -59.66 42.60 39.22
CA MET A 1 -59.32 41.29 39.78
C MET A 1 -57.95 41.41 40.44
N SER A 2 -57.93 41.59 41.76
CA SER A 2 -56.78 41.32 42.63
C SER A 2 -56.61 39.79 42.81
N PRO A 3 -55.61 39.28 43.56
CA PRO A 3 -54.15 39.54 43.50
C PRO A 3 -53.34 38.22 43.71
N ASP A 4 -52.04 38.37 44.00
CA ASP A 4 -51.18 37.50 44.84
C ASP A 4 -50.66 36.19 44.21
N VAL A 5 -49.42 35.75 44.44
CA VAL A 5 -48.63 35.60 45.69
C VAL A 5 -47.12 35.70 45.30
N THR A 6 -46.32 36.68 45.75
CA THR A 6 -45.36 36.64 46.90
C THR A 6 -44.45 35.38 46.94
N ASN A 7 -43.18 35.33 47.36
CA ASN A 7 -42.33 36.19 48.17
C ASN A 7 -40.91 35.55 48.26
N LYS A 8 -39.87 36.39 48.45
CA LYS A 8 -38.74 36.24 49.42
C LYS A 8 -37.36 36.67 48.91
N GLU A 9 -37.01 37.87 49.36
CA GLU A 9 -35.68 38.36 49.73
C GLU A 9 -34.81 37.37 50.54
N LYS A 10 -33.48 37.47 50.35
CA LYS A 10 -32.47 37.85 51.37
C LYS A 10 -31.11 37.95 50.66
N SER A 11 -30.52 39.14 50.48
CA SER A 11 -29.76 39.95 51.46
C SER A 11 -28.46 39.28 51.94
N ALA A 12 -27.30 39.78 51.51
CA ALA A 12 -26.38 40.55 52.37
C ALA A 12 -25.07 40.92 51.64
N ASN A 13 -24.78 42.22 51.63
CA ASN A 13 -23.47 42.82 51.35
C ASN A 13 -22.43 42.46 52.43
N ASN A 14 -21.14 42.38 52.08
CA ASN A 14 -20.08 43.29 52.56
C ASN A 14 -18.64 42.75 52.36
N THR A 15 -17.90 43.39 51.43
CA THR A 15 -16.74 44.27 51.68
C THR A 15 -15.61 43.85 52.66
N PHE A 16 -14.39 43.77 52.09
CA PHE A 16 -13.03 44.05 52.61
C PHE A 16 -12.36 43.14 53.66
N ARG A 17 -11.21 42.55 53.30
CA ARG A 17 -9.86 43.04 53.69
C ARG A 17 -8.74 42.13 53.18
N VAL A 18 -7.75 42.75 52.55
CA VAL A 18 -6.37 42.26 52.42
C VAL A 18 -5.81 41.96 53.81
N LYS A 19 -5.18 40.79 53.96
CA LYS A 19 -4.08 40.58 54.91
C LYS A 19 -3.02 39.72 54.23
N ASP A 20 -1.90 40.38 53.91
CA ASP A 20 -0.60 39.73 53.74
C ASP A 20 -0.30 38.87 54.96
N LYS A 21 0.13 37.62 54.74
CA LYS A 21 1.15 36.93 55.55
C LYS A 21 1.78 35.80 54.74
N ASP A 22 3.07 35.98 54.51
CA ASP A 22 4.15 35.00 54.69
C ASP A 22 4.33 33.89 53.63
N LEU A 23 5.26 34.19 52.71
CA LEU A 23 6.47 33.40 52.44
C LEU A 23 6.37 31.87 52.66
N ALA A 24 6.15 31.17 51.54
CA ALA A 24 6.82 29.89 51.30
C ALA A 24 7.37 29.91 49.88
N LEU A 25 8.67 30.16 49.76
CA LEU A 25 9.48 29.74 48.63
C LEU A 25 9.43 28.21 48.60
N GLU A 26 8.52 27.65 47.80
CA GLU A 26 8.77 26.30 47.29
C GLU A 26 9.71 26.45 46.11
N ASP A 27 11.00 26.22 46.40
CA ASP A 27 12.00 25.79 45.44
C ASP A 27 11.52 24.51 44.77
N SER A 28 10.67 24.65 43.75
CA SER A 28 10.54 23.62 42.73
C SER A 28 11.76 23.74 41.85
N GLU A 29 12.76 22.91 42.14
CA GLU A 29 13.89 22.64 41.27
C GLU A 29 13.39 22.55 39.83
N GLY A 30 13.69 23.60 39.04
CA GLY A 30 13.58 23.60 37.59
C GLY A 30 14.57 22.61 37.02
N ARG A 31 14.30 21.32 37.19
CA ARG A 31 15.08 20.24 36.63
C ARG A 31 14.72 20.16 35.16
N SER A 32 15.49 20.88 34.35
CA SER A 32 15.46 20.88 32.89
C SER A 32 15.33 19.45 32.34
N ASP A 33 14.11 19.09 31.91
CA ASP A 33 13.80 17.83 31.20
C ASP A 33 14.37 17.84 29.77
N THR A 34 14.89 19.00 29.34
CA THR A 34 15.59 19.21 28.06
C THR A 34 16.80 18.29 27.89
N GLY A 35 17.50 17.95 28.98
CA GLY A 35 18.64 17.02 28.94
C GLY A 35 18.25 15.58 28.61
N LYS A 36 17.12 15.10 29.15
CA LYS A 36 16.60 13.75 28.86
C LYS A 36 16.08 13.63 27.43
N SER A 37 15.47 14.70 26.91
CA SER A 37 14.95 14.70 25.54
C SER A 37 16.07 14.62 24.51
N LEU A 38 17.16 15.37 24.71
CA LEU A 38 18.34 15.33 23.85
C LEU A 38 19.03 13.96 23.88
N GLU A 39 19.19 13.35 25.05
CA GLU A 39 19.75 11.99 25.20
C GLU A 39 18.87 10.93 24.53
N THR A 40 17.54 11.08 24.65
CA THR A 40 16.55 10.21 24.00
C THR A 40 16.62 10.37 22.48
N LEU A 41 16.78 11.60 21.99
CA LEU A 41 17.00 11.89 20.58
C LEU A 41 18.31 11.35 20.07
N GLN A 42 19.42 11.50 20.80
CA GLN A 42 20.72 10.94 20.42
C GLN A 42 20.68 9.42 20.39
N LYS A 43 20.04 8.78 21.37
CA LYS A 43 19.81 7.33 21.40
C LYS A 43 18.98 6.87 20.19
N ARG A 44 17.97 7.65 19.80
CA ARG A 44 17.11 7.37 18.63
C ARG A 44 17.76 7.71 17.29
N ILE A 45 18.63 8.72 17.22
CA ILE A 45 19.51 9.01 16.08
C ILE A 45 20.51 7.87 15.88
N ARG A 46 20.97 7.24 16.97
CA ARG A 46 21.77 6.01 16.90
C ARG A 46 21.00 4.84 16.27
N ILE A 47 19.70 4.71 16.55
CA ILE A 47 18.80 3.75 15.89
C ILE A 47 18.62 4.12 14.40
N LEU A 48 18.63 5.40 14.05
CA LEU A 48 18.60 5.88 12.66
C LEU A 48 19.81 5.38 11.85
N ASN A 49 20.99 5.33 12.47
CA ASN A 49 22.21 4.84 11.86
C ASN A 49 22.26 3.31 11.77
N ASN A 50 21.52 2.60 12.64
CA ASN A 50 21.40 1.14 12.68
C ASN A 50 19.95 0.76 12.98
N PRO A 51 19.05 0.80 11.98
CA PRO A 51 17.63 0.59 12.19
C PRO A 51 17.38 -0.89 12.46
N THR A 52 17.46 -1.29 13.72
CA THR A 52 16.97 -2.63 14.10
C THR A 52 15.45 -2.62 13.91
N PRO A 53 14.90 -3.51 13.06
CA PRO A 53 13.46 -3.57 12.83
C PRO A 53 12.76 -3.89 14.14
N ASN A 54 11.86 -3.01 14.61
CA ASN A 54 11.06 -3.32 15.77
C ASN A 54 9.88 -4.19 15.32
N MET A 55 10.07 -5.50 15.39
CA MET A 55 9.10 -6.54 14.98
C MET A 55 7.84 -6.59 15.87
N SER A 56 7.74 -5.74 16.90
CA SER A 56 6.62 -5.72 17.85
C SER A 56 5.38 -4.96 17.35
N HIS A 57 5.47 -4.22 16.24
CA HIS A 57 4.33 -3.50 15.69
C HIS A 57 3.45 -4.43 14.84
N SER A 58 2.21 -4.64 15.29
CA SER A 58 1.21 -5.32 14.47
C SER A 58 0.75 -4.39 13.34
N PHE A 59 0.77 -4.91 12.11
CA PHE A 59 0.21 -4.21 10.94
C PHE A 59 -1.21 -4.69 10.69
N GLN A 60 -2.15 -3.75 10.65
CA GLN A 60 -3.52 -4.06 10.26
C GLN A 60 -3.54 -4.48 8.78
N GLY A 61 -4.14 -5.64 8.49
CA GLY A 61 -4.27 -6.15 7.13
C GLY A 61 -2.99 -6.76 6.55
N LEU A 62 -1.95 -7.03 7.36
CA LEU A 62 -0.69 -7.62 6.87
C LEU A 62 -0.92 -8.94 6.11
N SER A 63 -1.83 -9.80 6.60
CA SER A 63 -2.17 -11.07 5.96
C SER A 63 -2.79 -10.92 4.56
N SER A 64 -3.27 -9.73 4.20
CA SER A 64 -3.80 -9.45 2.87
C SER A 64 -2.71 -9.12 1.84
N ILE A 65 -1.47 -8.89 2.27
CA ILE A 65 -0.34 -8.72 1.37
C ILE A 65 0.22 -10.11 1.03
N PRO A 66 0.08 -10.60 -0.21
CA PRO A 66 0.77 -11.81 -0.60
C PRO A 66 2.28 -11.55 -0.55
N LYS A 67 3.11 -12.44 0.00
CA LYS A 67 4.57 -12.21 -0.07
C LYS A 67 5.06 -12.06 -1.51
N LEU A 68 5.99 -11.15 -1.76
CA LEU A 68 6.63 -11.02 -3.06
C LEU A 68 7.45 -12.27 -3.36
N LYS A 69 7.16 -12.93 -4.49
CA LYS A 69 7.89 -14.13 -4.97
C LYS A 69 8.70 -13.84 -6.22
N GLY A 70 8.30 -12.82 -6.98
CA GLY A 70 8.98 -12.36 -8.17
C GLY A 70 8.00 -11.72 -9.17
N SER A 71 8.38 -11.75 -10.46
CA SER A 71 7.61 -11.13 -11.55
C SER A 71 6.17 -11.64 -11.68
N GLY A 72 5.91 -12.89 -11.31
CA GLY A 72 4.58 -13.51 -11.41
C GLY A 72 3.49 -12.85 -10.55
N ASN A 73 3.87 -12.21 -9.43
CA ASN A 73 2.95 -11.56 -8.50
C ASN A 73 3.29 -10.10 -8.14
N GLY A 74 4.37 -9.53 -8.69
CA GLY A 74 4.82 -8.16 -8.35
C GLY A 74 3.75 -7.08 -8.51
N GLY A 75 2.93 -7.13 -9.57
CA GLY A 75 1.85 -6.16 -9.77
C GLY A 75 0.73 -6.22 -8.71
N ALA A 76 0.35 -7.42 -8.27
CA ALA A 76 -0.63 -7.60 -7.20
C ALA A 76 -0.04 -7.22 -5.84
N TRP A 77 1.24 -7.55 -5.62
CA TRP A 77 1.98 -7.20 -4.42
C TRP A 77 2.06 -5.68 -4.20
N ILE A 78 2.40 -4.89 -5.24
CA ILE A 78 2.47 -3.42 -5.12
C ILE A 78 1.13 -2.83 -4.69
N LYS A 79 0.02 -3.27 -5.29
CA LYS A 79 -1.32 -2.76 -4.95
C LYS A 79 -1.73 -3.11 -3.52
N ALA A 80 -1.42 -4.33 -3.08
CA ALA A 80 -1.70 -4.75 -1.70
C ALA A 80 -0.84 -3.99 -0.69
N LEU A 81 0.45 -3.79 -0.99
CA LEU A 81 1.36 -2.97 -0.20
C LEU A 81 0.84 -1.53 -0.08
N GLU A 82 0.46 -0.89 -1.18
CA GLU A 82 -0.09 0.47 -1.17
C GLU A 82 -1.31 0.58 -0.25
N SER A 83 -2.28 -0.33 -0.41
CA SER A 83 -3.50 -0.35 0.42
C SER A 83 -3.19 -0.46 1.91
N VAL A 84 -2.35 -1.43 2.29
CA VAL A 84 -2.01 -1.67 3.70
C VAL A 84 -1.11 -0.56 4.26
N ALA A 85 -0.16 -0.05 3.48
CA ALA A 85 0.69 1.06 3.90
C ALA A 85 -0.11 2.35 4.11
N CYS A 86 -1.12 2.61 3.27
CA CYS A 86 -2.07 3.70 3.46
C CYS A 86 -2.89 3.51 4.74
N LEU A 87 -3.45 2.32 4.96
CA LEU A 87 -4.21 1.99 6.16
C LEU A 87 -3.41 2.20 7.46
N ASN A 88 -2.11 1.89 7.42
CA ASN A 88 -1.23 2.02 8.58
C ASN A 88 -0.50 3.37 8.65
N GLY A 89 -0.78 4.31 7.72
CA GLY A 89 -0.23 5.67 7.72
C GLY A 89 1.25 5.77 7.33
N VAL A 90 1.83 4.74 6.70
CA VAL A 90 3.26 4.66 6.37
C VAL A 90 3.57 4.83 4.88
N TRP A 91 2.55 4.99 4.02
CA TRP A 91 2.73 5.08 2.56
C TRP A 91 3.63 6.24 2.10
N ASN A 92 3.65 7.35 2.83
CA ASN A 92 4.49 8.50 2.51
C ASN A 92 5.99 8.17 2.56
N VAL A 93 6.40 7.15 3.31
CA VAL A 93 7.80 6.68 3.30
C VAL A 93 8.12 5.98 1.98
N PHE A 94 7.22 5.11 1.50
CA PHE A 94 7.41 4.34 0.27
C PHE A 94 7.41 5.20 -1.00
N THR A 95 6.70 6.31 -0.98
CA THR A 95 6.67 7.29 -2.08
C THR A 95 7.78 8.33 -2.01
N GLY A 96 8.58 8.35 -0.93
CA GLY A 96 9.57 9.40 -0.69
C GLY A 96 8.96 10.77 -0.36
N ALA A 97 7.64 10.86 -0.16
CA ALA A 97 6.95 12.11 0.18
C ALA A 97 7.21 12.55 1.63
N MET A 98 7.61 11.61 2.50
CA MET A 98 7.93 11.89 3.88
C MET A 98 9.24 12.67 4.01
N LYS A 99 9.16 13.89 4.57
CA LYS A 99 10.31 14.76 4.79
C LYS A 99 10.81 14.65 6.21
N GLN A 100 12.13 14.58 6.37
CA GLN A 100 12.77 14.68 7.67
C GLN A 100 12.51 16.09 8.25
N PRO A 101 12.05 16.21 9.51
CA PRO A 101 11.96 17.49 10.19
C PRO A 101 13.31 18.20 10.23
N ILE A 102 13.29 19.51 10.00
CA ILE A 102 14.49 20.34 9.99
C ILE A 102 14.64 20.98 11.36
N LYS A 103 15.84 20.90 11.95
CA LYS A 103 16.12 21.53 13.23
C LYS A 103 15.86 23.05 13.11
N PRO A 104 15.04 23.63 14.00
CA PRO A 104 14.80 25.07 14.01
C PRO A 104 16.11 25.86 14.20
N SER A 105 16.29 26.93 13.42
CA SER A 105 17.37 27.90 13.65
C SER A 105 16.84 29.01 14.57
N ILE A 106 16.99 28.82 15.88
CA ILE A 106 16.49 29.70 16.93
C ILE A 106 17.53 29.81 18.04
N ASN A 107 17.66 31.02 18.59
CA ASN A 107 18.49 31.29 19.76
C ASN A 107 17.80 30.77 21.03
N GLU A 108 18.58 30.36 22.03
CA GLU A 108 18.08 29.95 23.36
C GLU A 108 17.37 31.11 24.09
N GLU A 109 17.69 32.35 23.73
CA GLU A 109 17.02 33.55 24.25
C GLU A 109 15.65 33.83 23.60
N ASP A 110 15.21 33.03 22.62
CA ASP A 110 13.87 33.14 22.05
C ASP A 110 12.84 32.76 23.12
N LEU A 111 11.89 33.66 23.40
CA LEU A 111 10.80 33.45 24.36
C LEU A 111 9.97 32.18 24.08
N ASN A 112 10.03 31.63 22.87
CA ASN A 112 9.36 30.40 22.46
C ASN A 112 10.34 29.25 22.14
N TYR A 113 11.60 29.32 22.59
CA TYR A 113 12.63 28.30 22.31
C TYR A 113 12.14 26.90 22.69
N ASP A 114 11.71 26.72 23.94
CA ASP A 114 11.28 25.42 24.47
C ASP A 114 10.09 24.85 23.69
N VAL A 115 9.11 25.69 23.35
CA VAL A 115 7.91 25.28 22.59
C VAL A 115 8.27 24.85 21.17
N LYS A 116 9.21 25.55 20.52
CA LYS A 116 9.66 25.22 19.16
C LYS A 116 10.53 23.96 19.15
N MET A 117 11.37 23.77 20.16
CA MET A 117 12.17 22.55 20.33
C MET A 117 11.27 21.35 20.62
N ASP A 118 10.38 21.40 21.61
CA ASP A 118 9.43 20.30 21.92
C ASP A 118 8.61 19.91 20.67
N ARG A 119 8.16 20.89 19.87
CA ARG A 119 7.50 20.60 18.59
C ARG A 119 8.40 19.85 17.61
N PHE A 120 9.65 20.27 17.44
CA PHE A 120 10.61 19.59 16.57
C PHE A 120 10.88 18.16 17.06
N GLU A 121 11.04 17.97 18.36
CA GLU A 121 11.29 16.66 18.96
C GLU A 121 10.13 15.70 18.73
N ARG A 122 8.89 16.14 18.94
CA ARG A 122 7.68 15.35 18.63
C ARG A 122 7.55 15.02 17.15
N GLN A 123 7.90 15.97 16.27
CA GLN A 123 7.91 15.73 14.82
C GLN A 123 8.98 14.70 14.43
N MET A 124 10.18 14.79 15.03
CA MET A 124 11.25 13.83 14.84
C MET A 124 10.87 12.45 15.35
N GLU A 125 10.27 12.35 16.53
CA GLU A 125 9.79 11.07 17.08
C GLU A 125 8.78 10.41 16.14
N LYS A 126 7.76 11.15 15.70
CA LYS A 126 6.80 10.65 14.72
C LYS A 126 7.48 10.25 13.41
N TYR A 127 8.48 11.01 12.97
CA TYR A 127 9.24 10.70 11.77
C TYR A 127 9.94 9.34 11.89
N LEU A 128 10.64 9.12 13.01
CA LEU A 128 11.39 7.90 13.27
C LEU A 128 10.50 6.67 13.46
N ASP A 129 9.40 6.81 14.20
CA ASP A 129 8.42 5.73 14.37
C ASP A 129 7.86 5.28 13.02
N THR A 130 7.45 6.22 12.18
CA THR A 130 6.90 5.92 10.85
C THR A 130 7.95 5.23 9.97
N LEU A 131 9.21 5.71 9.98
CA LEU A 131 10.31 5.12 9.22
C LEU A 131 10.57 3.67 9.68
N GLN A 132 10.71 3.46 10.99
CA GLN A 132 10.97 2.13 11.55
C GLN A 132 9.84 1.14 11.24
N ARG A 133 8.58 1.58 11.37
CA ARG A 133 7.41 0.79 11.00
C ARG A 133 7.44 0.44 9.51
N SER A 134 7.69 1.40 8.63
CA SER A 134 7.76 1.13 7.19
C SER A 134 8.86 0.14 6.80
N THR A 135 10.03 0.21 7.44
CA THR A 135 11.12 -0.78 7.26
C THR A 135 10.69 -2.17 7.71
N GLY A 136 10.05 -2.29 8.88
CA GLY A 136 9.52 -3.56 9.37
C GLY A 136 8.48 -4.16 8.42
N LEU A 137 7.54 -3.34 7.92
CA LEU A 137 6.56 -3.77 6.92
C LEU A 137 7.25 -4.31 5.66
N MET A 138 8.24 -3.59 5.13
CA MET A 138 8.96 -4.00 3.92
C MET A 138 9.65 -5.36 4.09
N GLN A 139 10.23 -5.65 5.25
CA GLN A 139 10.88 -6.93 5.50
C GLN A 139 9.87 -8.09 5.64
N MET A 140 8.70 -7.85 6.24
CA MET A 140 7.68 -8.89 6.46
C MET A 140 6.99 -9.36 5.16
N ILE A 141 7.00 -8.55 4.11
CA ILE A 141 6.22 -8.79 2.87
C ILE A 141 7.05 -9.37 1.73
N LEU A 142 8.31 -9.73 1.97
CA LEU A 142 9.22 -10.35 1.01
C LEU A 142 9.42 -11.83 1.34
N GLU A 143 9.59 -12.66 0.31
CA GLU A 143 10.23 -13.97 0.48
C GLU A 143 11.76 -13.82 0.45
N GLU A 144 12.45 -14.87 0.91
CA GLU A 144 13.91 -14.95 0.99
C GLU A 144 14.61 -14.60 -0.34
N GLY A 145 14.06 -15.04 -1.48
CA GLY A 145 14.61 -14.74 -2.80
C GLY A 145 14.65 -13.23 -3.09
N PRO A 146 13.50 -12.54 -3.20
CA PRO A 146 13.45 -11.09 -3.38
C PRO A 146 14.17 -10.30 -2.28
N GLU A 147 14.13 -10.75 -1.02
CA GLU A 147 14.87 -10.13 0.07
C GLU A 147 16.38 -10.20 -0.14
N SER A 148 16.91 -11.35 -0.55
CA SER A 148 18.35 -11.53 -0.83
C SER A 148 18.84 -10.62 -1.97
N GLN A 149 17.96 -10.34 -2.96
CA GLN A 149 18.28 -9.49 -4.11
C GLN A 149 18.40 -8.01 -3.77
N LEU A 150 17.93 -7.58 -2.59
CA LEU A 150 18.15 -6.21 -2.12
C LEU A 150 19.63 -5.97 -1.80
N GLY A 151 20.37 -6.99 -1.36
CA GLY A 151 21.80 -6.85 -1.05
C GLY A 151 22.08 -5.65 -0.13
N SER A 152 22.90 -4.71 -0.61
CA SER A 152 23.23 -3.46 0.11
C SER A 152 22.06 -2.49 0.28
N LEU A 153 20.95 -2.65 -0.46
CA LEU A 153 19.76 -1.83 -0.31
C LEU A 153 18.93 -2.18 0.94
N LYS A 154 19.21 -3.31 1.60
CA LYS A 154 18.43 -3.82 2.74
C LYS A 154 18.36 -2.83 3.91
N ASP A 155 19.41 -2.03 4.09
CA ASP A 155 19.53 -1.05 5.16
C ASP A 155 19.18 0.38 4.70
N ILE A 156 18.81 0.56 3.42
CA ILE A 156 18.43 1.85 2.85
C ILE A 156 16.92 2.10 3.04
N ALA A 157 16.49 3.35 2.93
CA ALA A 157 15.10 3.77 3.03
C ALA A 157 14.13 2.90 2.16
N PRO A 158 12.93 2.57 2.68
CA PRO A 158 11.96 1.72 1.98
C PRO A 158 11.54 2.21 0.59
N HIS A 159 11.58 3.51 0.33
CA HIS A 159 11.36 4.07 -1.01
C HIS A 159 12.32 3.49 -2.06
N THR A 160 13.62 3.51 -1.76
CA THR A 160 14.66 3.03 -2.67
C THR A 160 14.54 1.53 -2.91
N GLN A 161 14.22 0.77 -1.85
CA GLN A 161 13.94 -0.66 -1.95
C GLN A 161 12.73 -0.92 -2.85
N LEU A 162 11.64 -0.16 -2.67
CA LEU A 162 10.42 -0.30 -3.47
C LEU A 162 10.67 0.02 -4.95
N GLU A 163 11.37 1.10 -5.27
CA GLU A 163 11.67 1.45 -6.67
C GLU A 163 12.58 0.42 -7.34
N TYR A 164 13.57 -0.12 -6.61
CA TYR A 164 14.37 -1.23 -7.12
C TYR A 164 13.53 -2.48 -7.40
N LEU A 165 12.71 -2.93 -6.43
CA LEU A 165 11.85 -4.11 -6.59
C LEU A 165 10.81 -3.91 -7.69
N LYS A 166 10.24 -2.70 -7.81
CA LYS A 166 9.39 -2.32 -8.94
C LYS A 166 10.16 -2.51 -10.24
N GLY A 167 11.37 -1.95 -10.37
CA GLY A 167 12.19 -2.09 -11.57
C GLY A 167 12.48 -3.55 -11.92
N GLN A 168 12.93 -4.34 -10.95
CA GLN A 168 13.30 -5.75 -11.13
C GLN A 168 12.12 -6.63 -11.54
N TYR A 169 10.96 -6.43 -10.94
CA TYR A 169 9.77 -7.24 -11.19
C TYR A 169 8.75 -6.58 -12.11
N LYS A 170 9.09 -5.43 -12.68
CA LYS A 170 8.34 -4.84 -13.78
C LYS A 170 8.55 -5.73 -15.00
N VAL A 171 7.58 -6.59 -15.24
CA VAL A 171 7.59 -7.43 -16.43
C VAL A 171 7.26 -6.53 -17.62
N THR A 172 8.23 -6.38 -18.54
CA THR A 172 8.05 -5.63 -19.78
C THR A 172 8.50 -6.47 -20.98
N GLY A 173 8.17 -6.00 -22.18
CA GLY A 173 8.62 -6.62 -23.43
C GLY A 173 8.20 -8.09 -23.57
N TYR A 174 9.10 -8.90 -24.13
CA TYR A 174 8.83 -10.31 -24.44
C TYR A 174 8.44 -11.13 -23.21
N THR A 175 9.06 -10.90 -22.05
CA THR A 175 8.76 -11.65 -20.82
C THR A 175 7.32 -11.41 -20.34
N ALA A 176 6.80 -10.19 -20.48
CA ALA A 176 5.42 -9.87 -20.10
C ALA A 176 4.41 -10.56 -21.00
N ILE A 177 4.71 -10.58 -22.30
CA ILE A 177 3.95 -11.30 -23.31
C ILE A 177 3.97 -12.79 -22.97
N HIS A 178 5.16 -13.38 -22.84
CA HIS A 178 5.32 -14.80 -22.53
C HIS A 178 4.60 -15.21 -21.25
N GLN A 179 4.65 -14.42 -20.17
CA GLN A 179 3.92 -14.73 -18.94
C GLN A 179 2.39 -14.60 -19.09
N ALA A 180 1.91 -13.61 -19.84
CA ALA A 180 0.47 -13.48 -20.13
C ALA A 180 -0.03 -14.66 -20.96
N LEU A 181 0.77 -15.06 -21.95
CA LEU A 181 0.58 -16.23 -22.77
C LEU A 181 0.59 -17.51 -21.90
N VAL A 182 1.66 -17.80 -21.14
CA VAL A 182 1.73 -19.00 -20.28
C VAL A 182 0.54 -19.07 -19.33
N LYS A 183 0.13 -17.97 -18.68
CA LYS A 183 -1.07 -17.97 -17.84
C LYS A 183 -2.33 -18.37 -18.62
N LEU A 184 -2.49 -17.86 -19.83
CA LEU A 184 -3.57 -18.26 -20.72
C LEU A 184 -3.50 -19.76 -21.01
N TRP A 185 -2.36 -20.31 -21.47
CA TRP A 185 -2.22 -21.74 -21.80
C TRP A 185 -2.31 -22.69 -20.59
N THR A 186 -1.75 -22.31 -19.44
CA THR A 186 -1.82 -23.14 -18.22
C THR A 186 -3.24 -23.21 -17.67
N HIS A 187 -4.06 -22.19 -17.92
CA HIS A 187 -5.47 -22.18 -17.58
C HIS A 187 -6.36 -22.28 -18.82
N CYS A 188 -5.88 -22.83 -19.93
CA CYS A 188 -6.65 -22.89 -21.18
C CYS A 188 -7.77 -23.94 -21.16
N LEU A 189 -8.04 -24.63 -20.05
CA LEU A 189 -9.06 -25.67 -20.00
C LEU A 189 -10.27 -25.16 -19.22
N SER A 190 -11.45 -25.19 -19.84
CA SER A 190 -12.75 -24.84 -19.26
C SER A 190 -13.03 -25.63 -17.98
N ALA A 191 -12.50 -26.85 -17.86
CA ALA A 191 -12.61 -27.71 -16.68
C ALA A 191 -11.98 -27.13 -15.41
N VAL A 192 -11.10 -26.12 -15.54
CA VAL A 192 -10.52 -25.37 -14.41
C VAL A 192 -11.48 -24.28 -13.92
N TYR A 193 -12.54 -23.99 -14.68
CA TYR A 193 -13.52 -22.94 -14.41
C TYR A 193 -14.90 -23.52 -14.13
N ALA A 194 -15.72 -22.75 -13.40
CA ALA A 194 -17.07 -23.18 -13.06
C ALA A 194 -18.01 -23.22 -14.28
N SER A 195 -17.72 -22.43 -15.33
CA SER A 195 -18.52 -22.39 -16.57
C SER A 195 -17.71 -21.93 -17.79
N PRO A 196 -18.20 -22.20 -19.02
CA PRO A 196 -17.64 -21.64 -20.25
C PRO A 196 -17.62 -20.10 -20.30
N THR A 197 -18.57 -19.45 -19.61
CA THR A 197 -18.64 -17.99 -19.52
C THR A 197 -17.50 -17.43 -18.68
N ASP A 198 -17.19 -18.07 -17.55
CA ASP A 198 -16.04 -17.69 -16.71
C ASP A 198 -14.72 -17.85 -17.48
N PHE A 199 -14.62 -18.92 -18.27
CA PHE A 199 -13.48 -19.13 -19.15
C PHE A 199 -13.38 -18.03 -20.23
N ALA A 200 -14.49 -17.68 -20.88
CA ALA A 200 -14.52 -16.60 -21.87
C ALA A 200 -14.09 -15.24 -21.28
N ASP A 201 -14.47 -14.96 -20.04
CA ASP A 201 -14.09 -13.71 -19.36
C ASP A 201 -12.60 -13.67 -19.01
N GLU A 202 -11.98 -14.79 -18.65
CA GLU A 202 -10.52 -14.86 -18.50
C GLU A 202 -9.78 -14.65 -19.82
N ILE A 203 -10.27 -15.22 -20.93
CA ILE A 203 -9.72 -14.93 -22.26
C ILE A 203 -9.83 -13.43 -22.59
N LYS A 204 -10.98 -12.79 -22.32
CA LYS A 204 -11.14 -11.34 -22.54
C LYS A 204 -10.15 -10.53 -21.71
N LYS A 205 -9.92 -10.88 -20.44
CA LYS A 205 -8.91 -10.21 -19.59
C LYS A 205 -7.51 -10.39 -20.17
N ALA A 206 -7.16 -11.58 -20.63
CA ALA A 206 -5.87 -11.85 -21.27
C ALA A 206 -5.70 -11.06 -22.58
N LYS A 207 -6.74 -11.00 -23.41
CA LYS A 207 -6.79 -10.20 -24.64
C LYS A 207 -6.56 -8.73 -24.37
N MET A 208 -7.29 -8.16 -23.42
CA MET A 208 -7.14 -6.76 -23.01
C MET A 208 -5.71 -6.48 -22.53
N LYS A 209 -5.15 -7.37 -21.71
CA LYS A 209 -3.78 -7.24 -21.22
C LYS A 209 -2.72 -7.24 -22.32
N LEU A 210 -2.85 -8.11 -23.33
CA LEU A 210 -1.93 -8.12 -24.48
C LEU A 210 -2.12 -6.89 -25.38
N LYS A 211 -3.36 -6.43 -25.54
CA LYS A 211 -3.67 -5.20 -26.27
C LYS A 211 -3.06 -3.97 -25.61
N ASP A 212 -3.17 -3.85 -24.28
CA ASP A 212 -2.55 -2.76 -23.50
C ASP A 212 -1.02 -2.74 -23.62
N MET A 213 -0.41 -3.89 -23.91
CA MET A 213 1.03 -4.02 -24.20
C MET A 213 1.39 -3.71 -25.67
N GLY A 214 0.43 -3.35 -26.51
CA GLY A 214 0.63 -3.14 -27.95
C GLY A 214 0.91 -4.44 -28.72
N LYS A 215 0.43 -5.57 -28.20
CA LYS A 215 0.68 -6.92 -28.72
C LYS A 215 -0.63 -7.68 -28.91
N ASP A 216 -1.62 -6.97 -29.46
CA ASP A 216 -2.90 -7.57 -29.79
C ASP A 216 -2.70 -8.73 -30.77
N LEU A 217 -3.45 -9.80 -30.57
CA LEU A 217 -3.42 -10.98 -31.43
C LEU A 217 -4.65 -10.94 -32.36
N PRO A 218 -4.53 -11.47 -33.59
CA PRO A 218 -5.68 -11.57 -34.49
C PRO A 218 -6.86 -12.31 -33.85
N ASP A 219 -8.09 -11.90 -34.20
CA ASP A 219 -9.32 -12.48 -33.62
C ASP A 219 -9.43 -14.00 -33.85
N PHE A 220 -8.93 -14.51 -34.99
CA PHE A 220 -8.93 -15.95 -35.24
C PHE A 220 -8.11 -16.71 -34.19
N PHE A 221 -7.02 -16.13 -33.70
CA PHE A 221 -6.15 -16.76 -32.71
C PHE A 221 -6.85 -16.87 -31.36
N TRP A 222 -7.57 -15.81 -30.97
CA TRP A 222 -8.42 -15.83 -29.76
C TRP A 222 -9.55 -16.85 -29.86
N MET A 223 -10.18 -16.96 -31.03
CA MET A 223 -11.22 -17.95 -31.29
C MET A 223 -10.67 -19.37 -31.21
N SER A 224 -9.49 -19.64 -31.78
CA SER A 224 -8.82 -20.95 -31.69
C SER A 224 -8.50 -21.33 -30.25
N ILE A 225 -8.02 -20.39 -29.44
CA ILE A 225 -7.74 -20.62 -28.01
C ILE A 225 -9.03 -20.96 -27.26
N PHE A 226 -10.10 -20.19 -27.48
CA PHE A 226 -11.39 -20.45 -26.84
C PHE A 226 -11.95 -21.83 -27.20
N LEU A 227 -12.02 -22.15 -28.50
CA LEU A 227 -12.57 -23.43 -28.95
C LEU A 227 -11.75 -24.61 -28.46
N HIS A 228 -10.42 -24.54 -28.51
CA HIS A 228 -9.56 -25.59 -28.00
C HIS A 228 -9.71 -25.78 -26.49
N GLY A 229 -9.98 -24.69 -25.77
CA GLY A 229 -10.11 -24.70 -24.33
C GLY A 229 -11.44 -25.16 -23.77
N LEU A 230 -12.50 -25.25 -24.57
CA LEU A 230 -13.82 -25.72 -24.10
C LEU A 230 -13.79 -27.19 -23.65
N GLY A 231 -12.84 -27.99 -24.11
CA GLY A 231 -12.69 -29.39 -23.75
C GLY A 231 -13.67 -30.32 -24.46
N ASP A 232 -13.53 -31.63 -24.22
CA ASP A 232 -14.21 -32.67 -25.02
C ASP A 232 -15.73 -32.72 -24.85
N GLY A 233 -16.27 -32.11 -23.79
CA GLY A 233 -17.72 -32.00 -23.59
C GLY A 233 -18.43 -31.07 -24.59
N TYR A 234 -17.68 -30.30 -25.39
CA TYR A 234 -18.22 -29.30 -26.32
C TYR A 234 -17.90 -29.60 -27.79
N GLN A 235 -17.49 -30.84 -28.13
CA GLN A 235 -17.04 -31.20 -29.48
C GLN A 235 -18.09 -30.93 -30.57
N ASP A 236 -19.38 -31.18 -30.31
CA ASP A 236 -20.46 -30.88 -31.26
C ASP A 236 -20.60 -29.38 -31.55
N PHE A 237 -20.51 -28.55 -30.51
CA PHE A 237 -20.53 -27.10 -30.63
C PHE A 237 -19.29 -26.57 -31.37
N ILE A 238 -18.10 -27.10 -31.05
CA ILE A 238 -16.85 -26.74 -31.72
C ILE A 238 -16.94 -27.07 -33.21
N THR A 239 -17.42 -28.27 -33.55
CA THR A 239 -17.60 -28.72 -34.93
C THR A 239 -18.58 -27.83 -35.70
N GLN A 240 -19.71 -27.47 -35.09
CA GLN A 240 -20.68 -26.54 -35.69
C GLN A 240 -20.06 -25.16 -35.93
N MET A 241 -19.35 -24.60 -34.95
CA MET A 241 -18.69 -23.28 -35.08
C MET A 241 -17.63 -23.25 -36.17
N LEU A 242 -16.82 -24.31 -36.28
CA LEU A 242 -15.82 -24.43 -37.35
C LEU A 242 -16.49 -24.57 -38.71
N ASN A 243 -17.56 -25.36 -38.82
CA ASN A 243 -18.28 -25.56 -40.09
C ASN A 243 -19.06 -24.31 -40.55
N ILE A 244 -19.58 -23.50 -39.62
CA ILE A 244 -20.23 -22.22 -39.95
C ILE A 244 -19.21 -21.23 -40.54
N ASN A 245 -17.97 -21.24 -40.06
CA ASN A 245 -16.90 -20.36 -40.54
C ASN A 245 -16.16 -20.91 -41.77
N LEU A 246 -16.07 -22.23 -41.94
CA LEU A 246 -15.58 -22.87 -43.17
C LEU A 246 -16.58 -22.77 -44.32
N GLY A 247 -17.85 -22.53 -44.00
CA GLY A 247 -18.91 -22.25 -44.95
C GLY A 247 -18.85 -20.85 -45.53
N LYS A 248 -17.83 -20.00 -45.27
CA LYS A 248 -17.71 -18.66 -45.88
C LYS A 248 -16.27 -18.35 -46.31
N ASP A 249 -16.08 -17.89 -47.55
CA ASP A 249 -14.77 -17.41 -48.02
C ASP A 249 -14.39 -16.07 -47.37
N GLU A 250 -13.17 -15.55 -47.65
CA GLU A 250 -12.69 -14.25 -47.13
C GLU A 250 -13.60 -13.05 -47.50
N LYS A 251 -14.56 -13.25 -48.41
CA LYS A 251 -15.56 -12.26 -48.85
C LYS A 251 -16.97 -12.55 -48.31
N GLY A 252 -17.13 -13.56 -47.46
CA GLY A 252 -18.40 -13.93 -46.81
C GLY A 252 -19.32 -14.82 -47.64
N ASN A 253 -18.88 -15.37 -48.78
CA ASN A 253 -19.71 -16.18 -49.67
C ASN A 253 -19.82 -17.63 -49.19
N GLN A 254 -21.01 -18.21 -49.27
CA GLN A 254 -21.27 -19.56 -48.78
C GLN A 254 -20.45 -20.65 -49.53
N ILE A 255 -19.54 -21.33 -48.84
CA ILE A 255 -18.81 -22.50 -49.36
C ILE A 255 -19.71 -23.73 -49.14
N LYS A 256 -20.20 -24.32 -50.25
CA LYS A 256 -20.95 -25.57 -50.21
C LYS A 256 -20.03 -26.73 -49.83
N LEU A 257 -20.20 -27.25 -48.62
CA LEU A 257 -19.60 -28.51 -48.21
C LEU A 257 -20.57 -29.66 -48.51
N SER A 258 -20.22 -30.48 -49.51
CA SER A 258 -20.90 -31.75 -49.76
C SER A 258 -20.33 -32.79 -48.80
N LEU A 259 -21.07 -33.11 -47.75
CA LEU A 259 -20.78 -34.27 -46.90
C LEU A 259 -21.29 -35.54 -47.60
N LYS A 260 -20.41 -36.53 -47.72
CA LYS A 260 -20.71 -37.90 -48.16
C LYS A 260 -21.03 -38.78 -46.96
#